data_AF-A0A848V3R6-F1
#
_entry.id   AF-A0A848V3R6-F1
#
_cell.length_a   1.000
_cell.length_b   1.000
_cell.length_c   1.000
_cell.angle_alpha   90.00
_cell.angle_beta   90.00
_cell.angle_gamma   90.00
#
_symmetry.space_group_name_H-M   'P 1'
#
loop_
_entity.id
_entity.type
_entity.pdbx_description
1 polymer ?
#
loop_
_entity_poly.entity_id
_entity_poly.type
_entity_poly.pdbx_seq_one_letter_code
_entity_poly.pdbx_strand_id
1 'polypeptide(L)'
;MNNRYHRYIGGMIALWAGMVMIAWKVDFTVIIGIPPGAVPMQFNTALCFLGLGLSKMWQSRGPLAGVLIVALPTLAQDLTGINFGIDELFHPDPRLTAETPVPGRMSPAAGLFFSVLSLSGLLYYRWPEVTSWAFSFVFAASIVFIVSYIGVLPNIYQVSDETTSIALTTAILFALYSGTALWQQVGAPDPA
;
A
#
# COMPACT_ATOMS: atom_id res chain seq x y z
N MET A 1 12.27 -4.97 -25.33
CA MET A 1 11.36 -3.82 -25.07
C MET A 1 10.79 -3.78 -23.64
N ASN A 2 11.29 -4.58 -22.67
CA ASN A 2 10.57 -4.87 -21.42
C ASN A 2 10.86 -3.96 -20.19
N ASN A 3 11.85 -3.06 -20.24
CA ASN A 3 12.33 -2.33 -19.03
C ASN A 3 11.73 -0.93 -18.78
N ARG A 4 10.79 -0.45 -19.59
CA ARG A 4 10.24 0.92 -19.40
C ARG A 4 8.91 0.93 -18.64
N TYR A 5 8.08 -0.11 -18.79
CA TYR A 5 6.73 -0.17 -18.21
C TYR A 5 6.73 -0.09 -16.68
N HIS A 6 7.63 -0.82 -16.02
CA HIS A 6 7.73 -0.76 -14.55
C HIS A 6 8.10 0.65 -14.07
N ARG A 7 8.90 1.41 -14.84
CA ARG A 7 9.28 2.78 -14.45
C ARG A 7 8.08 3.72 -14.52
N TYR A 8 7.28 3.61 -15.57
CA TYR A 8 6.05 4.41 -15.71
C TYR A 8 5.06 4.09 -14.60
N ILE A 9 4.84 2.81 -14.30
CA ILE A 9 3.89 2.41 -13.24
C ILE A 9 4.41 2.83 -11.86
N GLY A 10 5.72 2.67 -11.58
CA GLY A 10 6.34 3.18 -10.36
C GLY A 10 6.18 4.70 -10.23
N GLY A 11 6.38 5.45 -11.32
CA GLY A 11 6.16 6.89 -11.38
C GLY A 11 4.71 7.28 -11.12
N MET A 12 3.74 6.58 -11.72
CA MET A 12 2.31 6.82 -11.47
C MET A 12 1.92 6.59 -10.01
N ILE A 13 2.39 5.49 -9.40
CA ILE A 13 2.16 5.20 -7.98
C ILE A 13 2.76 6.30 -7.10
N ALA A 14 4.00 6.70 -7.37
CA ALA A 14 4.69 7.75 -6.62
C ALA A 14 3.99 9.11 -6.75
N LEU A 15 3.52 9.46 -7.95
CA LEU A 15 2.79 10.69 -8.21
C LEU A 15 1.46 10.72 -7.46
N TRP A 16 0.68 9.63 -7.52
CA TRP A 16 -0.58 9.54 -6.79
C TRP A 16 -0.36 9.65 -5.28
N ALA A 17 0.62 8.91 -4.74
CA ALA A 17 1.01 9.00 -3.34
C ALA A 17 1.39 10.43 -2.92
N GLY A 18 2.18 11.12 -3.75
CA GLY A 18 2.54 12.52 -3.53
C GLY A 18 1.33 13.45 -3.50
N MET A 19 0.37 13.28 -4.42
CA MET A 19 -0.89 14.05 -4.41
C MET A 19 -1.70 13.83 -3.13
N VAL A 20 -1.81 12.59 -2.66
CA VAL A 20 -2.52 12.27 -1.40
C VAL A 20 -1.80 12.89 -0.21
N MET A 21 -0.47 12.84 -0.14
CA MET A 21 0.31 13.49 0.92
C MET A 21 0.13 15.02 0.92
N ILE A 22 0.08 15.64 -0.26
CA ILE A 22 -0.20 17.08 -0.38
C ILE A 22 -1.64 17.36 0.07
N ALA A 23 -2.61 16.55 -0.35
CA ALA A 23 -4.02 16.69 0.02
C ALA A 23 -4.22 16.68 1.54
N TRP A 24 -3.52 15.79 2.26
CA TRP A 24 -3.47 15.81 3.73
C TRP A 24 -2.91 17.11 4.31
N LYS A 25 -1.89 17.71 3.69
CA LYS A 25 -1.28 18.97 4.19
C LYS A 25 -2.12 20.21 3.94
N VAL A 26 -3.03 20.17 2.96
CA VAL A 26 -3.92 21.30 2.63
C VAL A 26 -5.38 21.05 3.02
N ASP A 27 -5.64 20.04 3.86
CA ASP A 27 -6.97 19.63 4.33
C ASP A 27 -7.97 19.34 3.17
N PHE A 28 -7.49 18.85 2.02
CA PHE A 28 -8.30 18.56 0.85
C PHE A 28 -8.80 17.11 0.84
N THR A 29 -9.85 16.84 1.61
CA THR A 29 -10.38 15.49 1.87
C THR A 29 -10.97 14.79 0.65
N VAL A 30 -11.34 15.53 -0.41
CA VAL A 30 -11.97 14.99 -1.62
C VAL A 30 -11.09 13.95 -2.33
N ILE A 31 -9.77 14.17 -2.40
CA ILE A 31 -8.85 13.24 -3.09
C ILE A 31 -8.55 12.00 -2.23
N ILE A 32 -8.67 12.12 -0.92
CA ILE A 32 -8.23 11.11 0.04
C ILE A 32 -9.25 9.97 0.12
N GLY A 33 -10.54 10.27 -0.06
CA GLY A 33 -11.65 9.31 -0.07
C GLY A 33 -12.39 9.28 -1.41
N ILE A 34 -11.69 9.07 -2.53
CA ILE A 34 -12.34 8.83 -3.83
C ILE A 34 -12.68 7.33 -3.94
N PRO A 35 -13.96 6.96 -4.18
CA PRO A 35 -15.18 7.78 -4.34
C PRO A 35 -15.81 8.24 -3.01
N PRO A 36 -16.71 9.25 -3.00
CA PRO A 36 -17.38 9.73 -1.79
C PRO A 36 -17.99 8.59 -0.97
N GLY A 37 -17.64 8.51 0.32
CA GLY A 37 -18.02 7.41 1.23
C GLY A 37 -17.01 6.25 1.31
N ALA A 38 -15.92 6.28 0.54
CA ALA A 38 -14.82 5.34 0.69
C ALA A 38 -13.94 5.70 1.89
N VAL A 39 -13.34 4.68 2.50
CA VAL A 39 -12.34 4.84 3.57
C VAL A 39 -11.19 5.72 3.06
N PRO A 40 -10.85 6.82 3.75
CA PRO A 40 -9.79 7.71 3.32
C PRO A 40 -8.42 7.02 3.40
N MET A 41 -7.57 7.26 2.40
CA MET A 41 -6.19 6.79 2.37
C MET A 41 -5.33 7.57 3.38
N GLN A 42 -4.86 6.90 4.43
CA GLN A 42 -4.04 7.50 5.48
C GLN A 42 -2.68 8.03 4.97
N PHE A 43 -2.13 9.04 5.65
CA PHE A 43 -0.85 9.66 5.26
C PHE A 43 0.30 8.64 5.19
N ASN A 44 0.42 7.76 6.20
CA ASN A 44 1.46 6.73 6.22
C ASN A 44 1.29 5.69 5.12
N THR A 45 0.04 5.37 4.73
CA THR A 45 -0.24 4.54 3.56
C THR A 45 0.32 5.21 2.29
N ALA A 46 0.09 6.52 2.13
CA ALA A 46 0.62 7.27 0.99
C ALA A 46 2.15 7.32 1.00
N LEU A 47 2.77 7.56 2.15
CA LEU A 47 4.23 7.53 2.30
C LEU A 47 4.82 6.16 1.90
N CYS A 48 4.20 5.06 2.31
CA CYS A 48 4.61 3.72 1.92
C CYS A 48 4.49 3.48 0.42
N PHE A 49 3.39 3.93 -0.22
CA PHE A 49 3.27 3.85 -1.68
C PHE A 49 4.27 4.74 -2.41
N LEU A 50 4.61 5.91 -1.88
CA LEU A 50 5.68 6.75 -2.44
C LEU A 50 6.99 5.94 -2.45
N GLY A 51 7.34 5.28 -1.34
CA GLY A 51 8.51 4.40 -1.26
C GLY A 51 8.49 3.26 -2.26
N LEU A 52 7.38 2.52 -2.38
CA LEU A 52 7.22 1.46 -3.38
C LEU A 52 7.35 1.99 -4.82
N GLY A 53 6.69 3.11 -5.12
CA GLY A 53 6.72 3.76 -6.43
C GLY A 53 8.13 4.20 -6.83
N LEU A 54 8.84 4.88 -5.92
CA LEU A 54 10.23 5.31 -6.12
C LEU A 54 11.18 4.12 -6.30
N SER A 55 11.02 3.07 -5.48
CA SER A 55 11.78 1.82 -5.62
C SER A 55 11.64 1.25 -7.03
N LYS A 56 10.40 1.12 -7.52
CA LYS A 56 10.12 0.56 -8.85
C LYS A 56 10.51 1.50 -9.99
N MET A 57 10.38 2.81 -9.82
CA MET A 57 10.78 3.82 -10.82
C MET A 57 12.31 3.86 -11.05
N TRP A 58 13.07 3.77 -9.96
CA TRP A 58 14.53 3.85 -9.98
C TRP A 58 15.24 2.49 -9.90
N GLN A 59 14.49 1.39 -9.75
CA GLN A 59 15.04 0.05 -9.50
C GLN A 59 15.98 0.04 -8.28
N SER A 60 15.62 0.80 -7.25
CA SER A 60 16.41 0.96 -6.03
C SER A 60 15.76 0.23 -4.86
N ARG A 61 16.57 -0.49 -4.08
CA ARG A 61 16.11 -1.20 -2.88
C ARG A 61 16.02 -0.30 -1.63
N GLY A 62 16.65 0.86 -1.64
CA GLY A 62 16.67 1.78 -0.50
C GLY A 62 15.27 2.19 -0.02
N PRO A 63 14.38 2.66 -0.91
CA PRO A 63 13.01 3.02 -0.53
C PRO A 63 12.21 1.84 0.06
N LEU A 64 12.46 0.60 -0.36
CA LEU A 64 11.79 -0.58 0.21
C LEU A 64 12.11 -0.74 1.70
N ALA A 65 13.39 -0.61 2.08
CA ALA A 65 13.77 -0.65 3.50
C ALA A 65 13.02 0.41 4.31
N GLY A 66 12.86 1.63 3.78
CA GLY A 66 12.04 2.67 4.40
C GLY A 66 10.58 2.26 4.58
N VAL A 67 9.95 1.67 3.55
CA VAL A 67 8.58 1.13 3.65
C VAL A 67 8.48 0.07 4.75
N LEU A 68 9.48 -0.81 4.86
CA LEU A 68 9.49 -1.89 5.86
C LEU A 68 9.58 -1.34 7.29
N ILE A 69 10.39 -0.29 7.49
CA ILE A 69 10.56 0.38 8.79
C ILE A 69 9.27 1.04 9.27
N VAL A 70 8.40 1.48 8.36
CA VAL A 70 7.09 2.03 8.73
C VAL A 70 6.06 0.90 8.90
N ALA A 71 5.97 -0.01 7.93
CA ALA A 71 4.90 -1.00 7.87
C ALA A 71 4.97 -2.07 8.97
N LEU A 72 6.17 -2.57 9.32
CA LEU A 72 6.31 -3.64 10.33
C LEU A 72 5.92 -3.15 11.73
N PRO A 73 6.42 -2.01 12.22
CA PRO A 73 5.96 -1.46 13.49
C PRO A 73 4.46 -1.18 13.50
N THR A 74 3.88 -0.60 12.43
CA THR A 74 2.42 -0.36 12.40
C THR A 74 1.63 -1.66 12.51
N LEU A 75 2.02 -2.70 11.76
CA LEU A 75 1.40 -4.02 11.86
C LEU A 75 1.55 -4.62 13.28
N ALA A 76 2.70 -4.42 13.92
CA ALA A 76 2.91 -4.86 15.29
C ALA A 76 2.04 -4.09 16.30
N GLN A 77 1.79 -2.79 16.09
CA GLN A 77 0.85 -2.01 16.92
C GLN A 77 -0.57 -2.58 16.81
N ASP A 78 -1.01 -2.97 15.61
CA ASP A 78 -2.33 -3.56 15.40
C ASP A 78 -2.47 -4.93 16.06
N LEU A 79 -1.44 -5.77 16.02
CA LEU A 79 -1.46 -7.11 16.62
C LEU A 79 -1.30 -7.10 18.14
N THR A 80 -0.53 -6.16 18.69
CA THR A 80 -0.20 -6.11 20.13
C THR A 80 -1.04 -5.10 20.91
N GLY A 81 -1.68 -4.15 20.23
CA GLY A 81 -2.37 -3.02 20.84
C GLY A 81 -1.44 -1.95 21.43
N ILE A 82 -0.11 -2.13 21.37
CA ILE A 82 0.85 -1.17 21.90
C ILE A 82 0.96 -0.01 20.91
N ASN A 83 0.82 1.24 21.38
CA ASN A 83 1.01 2.42 20.54
C ASN A 83 2.49 2.87 20.57
N PHE A 84 3.18 2.79 19.44
CA PHE A 84 4.57 3.25 19.30
C PHE A 84 4.67 4.74 18.91
N GLY A 85 3.56 5.40 18.57
CA GLY A 85 3.53 6.82 18.22
C GLY A 85 4.08 7.15 16.83
N ILE A 86 4.34 6.16 15.97
CA ILE A 86 4.82 6.39 14.60
C ILE A 86 3.70 6.90 13.68
N ASP A 87 2.44 6.66 14.04
CA ASP A 87 1.27 6.96 13.22
C ASP A 87 1.14 8.46 12.92
N GLU A 88 1.62 9.32 13.83
CA GLU A 88 1.56 10.78 13.74
C GLU A 88 2.92 11.44 13.46
N LEU A 89 4.00 10.66 13.30
CA LEU A 89 5.36 11.19 13.22
C LEU A 89 5.56 12.17 12.04
N PHE A 90 4.94 11.87 10.89
CA PHE A 90 5.09 12.66 9.66
C PHE A 90 3.95 13.66 9.41
N HIS A 91 2.77 13.38 9.98
CA HIS A 91 1.62 14.25 9.91
C HIS A 91 0.79 14.07 11.20
N PRO A 92 0.99 14.94 12.20
CA PRO A 92 0.12 15.01 13.37
C PRO A 92 -1.20 15.69 12.94
N ASP A 93 -2.32 14.97 13.04
CA ASP A 93 -3.64 15.56 12.78
C ASP A 93 -4.51 15.55 14.06
N PRO A 94 -4.71 16.71 14.71
CA PRO A 94 -5.55 16.81 15.89
C PRO A 94 -7.07 16.73 15.61
N ARG A 95 -7.52 16.62 14.35
CA ARG A 95 -8.94 16.70 13.94
C ARG A 95 -9.59 15.36 13.57
N LEU A 96 -8.83 14.27 13.47
CA LEU A 96 -9.27 12.98 12.89
C LEU A 96 -9.94 11.98 13.85
N THR A 97 -10.32 12.39 15.07
CA THR A 97 -11.01 11.51 16.04
C THR A 97 -12.41 11.05 15.63
N ALA A 98 -12.97 11.55 14.52
CA ALA A 98 -14.38 11.33 14.16
C ALA A 98 -14.64 10.23 13.11
N GLU A 99 -13.68 9.88 12.23
CA GLU A 99 -13.95 8.98 11.08
C GLU A 99 -13.02 7.77 10.98
N THR A 100 -11.97 7.68 11.79
CA THR A 100 -11.11 6.50 11.88
C THR A 100 -10.82 6.14 13.34
N PRO A 101 -10.87 4.85 13.73
CA PRO A 101 -10.67 4.43 15.13
C PRO A 101 -9.32 4.86 15.74
N VAL A 102 -8.27 5.05 14.91
CA VAL A 102 -6.95 5.57 15.32
C VAL A 102 -6.36 6.45 14.19
N PRO A 103 -6.14 7.76 14.42
CA PRO A 103 -5.62 8.68 13.40
C PRO A 103 -4.26 8.27 12.81
N GLY A 104 -4.06 8.46 11.51
CA GLY A 104 -2.77 8.25 10.82
C GLY A 104 -2.34 6.80 10.63
N ARG A 105 -3.00 5.84 11.29
CA ARG A 105 -2.66 4.42 11.25
C ARG A 105 -3.22 3.74 10.00
N MET A 106 -2.36 3.09 9.22
CA MET A 106 -2.81 2.24 8.10
C MET A 106 -3.55 1.00 8.63
N SER A 107 -4.53 0.47 7.88
CA SER A 107 -5.20 -0.76 8.32
C SER A 107 -4.21 -1.94 8.42
N PRO A 108 -4.49 -2.96 9.26
CA PRO A 108 -3.60 -4.10 9.43
C PRO A 108 -3.35 -4.84 8.12
N ALA A 109 -4.36 -4.91 7.25
CA ALA A 109 -4.26 -5.49 5.91
C ALA A 109 -3.26 -4.71 5.03
N ALA A 110 -3.31 -3.36 5.05
CA ALA A 110 -2.36 -2.54 4.33
C ALA A 110 -0.93 -2.71 4.88
N GLY A 111 -0.76 -2.72 6.21
CA GLY A 111 0.52 -2.97 6.87
C GLY A 111 1.14 -4.32 6.49
N LEU A 112 0.32 -5.37 6.45
CA LEU A 112 0.73 -6.69 5.96
C LEU A 112 1.18 -6.64 4.49
N PHE A 113 0.39 -6.04 3.60
CA PHE A 113 0.73 -5.97 2.18
C PHE A 113 2.00 -5.17 1.91
N PHE A 114 2.19 -4.02 2.56
CA PHE A 114 3.43 -3.26 2.45
C PHE A 114 4.64 -4.06 2.96
N SER A 115 4.50 -4.76 4.08
CA SER A 115 5.55 -5.60 4.64
C SER A 115 5.93 -6.71 3.67
N VAL A 116 4.94 -7.43 3.13
CA VAL A 116 5.14 -8.51 2.15
C VAL A 116 5.77 -7.99 0.86
N LEU A 117 5.24 -6.91 0.27
CA LEU A 117 5.76 -6.35 -0.98
C LEU A 117 7.18 -5.81 -0.83
N SER A 118 7.48 -5.13 0.28
CA SER A 118 8.80 -4.58 0.54
C SER A 118 9.82 -5.68 0.77
N LEU A 119 9.52 -6.66 1.63
CA LEU A 119 10.41 -7.79 1.90
C LEU A 119 10.66 -8.61 0.62
N SER A 120 9.61 -8.84 -0.18
CA SER A 120 9.72 -9.54 -1.46
C SER A 120 10.59 -8.79 -2.46
N GLY A 121 10.47 -7.46 -2.53
CA GLY A 121 11.35 -6.64 -3.37
C GLY A 121 12.82 -6.65 -2.92
N LEU A 122 13.09 -6.72 -1.61
CA LEU A 122 14.43 -6.85 -1.08
C LEU A 122 15.06 -8.22 -1.38
N LEU A 123 14.25 -9.28 -1.35
CA LEU A 123 14.66 -10.67 -1.59
C LEU A 123 14.53 -11.12 -3.05
N TYR A 124 14.08 -10.25 -3.95
CA TYR A 124 13.71 -10.55 -5.34
C TYR A 124 14.72 -11.43 -6.09
N TYR A 125 16.00 -11.08 -6.03
CA TYR A 125 17.06 -11.81 -6.74
C TYR A 125 17.59 -13.02 -5.98
N ARG A 126 17.32 -13.09 -4.67
CA ARG A 126 17.83 -14.16 -3.82
C ARG A 126 16.90 -15.36 -3.94
N TRP A 127 15.59 -15.16 -3.75
CA TRP A 127 14.55 -16.22 -3.71
C TRP A 127 13.37 -15.91 -4.66
N PRO A 128 13.58 -15.93 -6.00
CA PRO A 128 12.60 -15.45 -6.98
C PRO A 128 11.24 -16.16 -6.88
N GLU A 129 11.21 -17.48 -6.71
CA GLU A 129 9.97 -18.25 -6.58
C GLU A 129 9.14 -17.81 -5.37
N VAL A 130 9.76 -17.70 -4.18
CA VAL A 130 9.08 -17.27 -2.95
C VAL A 130 8.50 -15.85 -3.13
N THR A 131 9.26 -14.96 -3.76
CA THR A 131 8.78 -13.59 -4.02
C THR A 131 7.64 -13.56 -5.04
N SER A 132 7.61 -14.48 -6.01
CA SER A 132 6.50 -14.63 -6.96
C SER A 132 5.20 -15.04 -6.25
N TRP A 133 5.26 -16.02 -5.34
CA TRP A 133 4.12 -16.38 -4.51
C TRP A 133 3.63 -15.21 -3.66
N ALA A 134 4.55 -14.47 -3.06
CA ALA A 134 4.22 -13.30 -2.25
C ALA A 134 3.56 -12.17 -3.08
N PHE A 135 4.08 -11.87 -4.27
CA PHE A 135 3.43 -10.89 -5.17
C PHE A 135 2.07 -11.38 -5.65
N SER A 136 1.92 -12.67 -5.96
CA SER A 136 0.65 -13.28 -6.37
C SER A 136 -0.40 -13.21 -5.27
N PHE A 137 0.00 -13.47 -4.01
CA PHE A 137 -0.87 -13.32 -2.84
C PHE A 137 -1.41 -11.89 -2.73
N VAL A 138 -0.52 -10.88 -2.76
CA VAL A 138 -0.94 -9.48 -2.65
C VAL A 138 -1.79 -9.06 -3.85
N PHE A 139 -1.46 -9.51 -5.06
CA PHE A 139 -2.26 -9.26 -6.25
C PHE A 139 -3.68 -9.81 -6.11
N ALA A 140 -3.80 -11.11 -5.82
CA ALA A 140 -5.10 -11.77 -5.67
C ALA A 140 -5.95 -11.13 -4.56
N ALA A 141 -5.35 -10.86 -3.39
CA ALA A 141 -6.05 -10.20 -2.29
C ALA A 141 -6.54 -8.79 -2.68
N SER A 142 -5.71 -8.03 -3.43
CA SER A 142 -6.10 -6.71 -3.93
C SER A 142 -7.28 -6.78 -4.91
N ILE A 143 -7.32 -7.79 -5.78
CA ILE A 143 -8.47 -8.03 -6.67
C ILE A 143 -9.73 -8.33 -5.85
N VAL A 144 -9.63 -9.14 -4.79
CA VAL A 144 -10.77 -9.39 -3.90
C VAL A 144 -11.30 -8.08 -3.31
N PHE A 145 -10.43 -7.22 -2.77
CA PHE A 145 -10.86 -5.90 -2.24
C PHE A 145 -11.52 -5.00 -3.30
N ILE A 146 -10.99 -4.96 -4.53
CA ILE A 146 -11.59 -4.20 -5.65
C ILE A 146 -12.97 -4.75 -6.00
N VAL A 147 -13.12 -6.07 -6.11
CA VAL A 147 -14.39 -6.72 -6.42
C VAL A 147 -15.39 -6.53 -5.29
N SER A 148 -14.97 -6.64 -4.03
CA SER A 148 -15.81 -6.37 -2.86
C SER A 148 -16.35 -4.94 -2.85
N TYR A 149 -15.58 -3.97 -3.32
CA TYR A 149 -16.04 -2.59 -3.48
C TYR A 149 -17.10 -2.43 -4.58
N ILE A 150 -16.85 -3.00 -5.77
CA ILE A 150 -17.76 -2.89 -6.94
C ILE A 150 -19.04 -3.70 -6.73
N GLY A 151 -18.94 -4.84 -6.06
CA GLY A 151 -19.96 -5.88 -6.02
C GLY A 151 -21.19 -5.60 -5.15
N VAL A 152 -21.28 -4.45 -4.47
CA VAL A 152 -22.41 -4.10 -3.59
C VAL A 152 -22.84 -5.33 -2.76
N LEU A 153 -21.93 -5.82 -1.93
CA LEU A 153 -22.32 -6.47 -0.69
C LEU A 153 -22.11 -5.41 0.39
N PRO A 154 -23.07 -4.48 0.62
CA PRO A 154 -22.96 -3.46 1.66
C PRO A 154 -22.61 -4.10 3.00
N ASN A 155 -23.08 -5.34 3.20
CA ASN A 155 -22.75 -6.12 4.37
C ASN A 155 -21.29 -6.57 4.40
N ILE A 156 -20.60 -7.01 3.34
CA ILE A 156 -19.18 -7.41 3.50
C ILE A 156 -18.26 -6.19 3.71
N TYR A 157 -18.55 -5.07 3.06
CA TYR A 157 -17.75 -3.85 3.17
C TYR A 157 -18.00 -3.08 4.48
N GLN A 158 -19.20 -3.21 5.07
CA GLN A 158 -19.53 -2.63 6.39
C GLN A 158 -19.40 -3.62 7.57
N VAL A 159 -19.46 -4.94 7.33
CA VAL A 159 -19.32 -5.99 8.37
C VAL A 159 -17.84 -6.32 8.62
N SER A 160 -16.94 -6.05 7.68
CA SER A 160 -15.54 -5.92 8.03
C SER A 160 -15.41 -4.64 8.84
N ASP A 161 -15.26 -4.75 10.16
CA ASP A 161 -15.01 -3.63 11.09
C ASP A 161 -14.15 -2.56 10.40
N GLU A 162 -14.45 -1.26 10.61
CA GLU A 162 -13.75 -0.11 10.01
C GLU A 162 -12.22 -0.23 10.05
N THR A 163 -11.71 -1.04 10.98
CA THR A 163 -10.30 -1.40 11.18
C THR A 163 -9.68 -2.25 10.07
N THR A 164 -10.46 -3.02 9.30
CA THR A 164 -9.94 -4.00 8.31
C THR A 164 -10.09 -3.57 6.85
N SER A 165 -10.92 -2.56 6.58
CA SER A 165 -11.13 -2.04 5.24
C SER A 165 -9.91 -1.26 4.73
N ILE A 166 -9.61 -1.39 3.43
CA ILE A 166 -8.62 -0.57 2.73
C ILE A 166 -9.33 0.32 1.72
N ALA A 167 -8.80 1.52 1.49
CA ALA A 167 -9.30 2.41 0.44
C ALA A 167 -9.27 1.72 -0.93
N LEU A 168 -10.27 1.96 -1.78
CA LEU A 168 -10.31 1.40 -3.14
C LEU A 168 -9.04 1.73 -3.92
N THR A 169 -8.61 2.99 -3.85
CA THR A 169 -7.37 3.46 -4.48
C THR A 169 -6.15 2.71 -3.96
N THR A 170 -6.09 2.40 -2.66
CA THR A 170 -5.03 1.58 -2.05
C THR A 170 -5.00 0.17 -2.66
N ALA A 171 -6.15 -0.50 -2.79
CA ALA A 171 -6.23 -1.81 -3.42
C ALA A 171 -5.77 -1.79 -4.90
N ILE A 172 -6.16 -0.76 -5.65
CA ILE A 172 -5.74 -0.58 -7.06
C ILE A 172 -4.22 -0.41 -7.15
N LEU A 173 -3.62 0.44 -6.31
CA LEU A 173 -2.17 0.64 -6.32
C LEU A 173 -1.40 -0.62 -5.93
N PHE A 174 -1.90 -1.40 -4.96
CA PHE A 174 -1.32 -2.70 -4.63
C PHE A 174 -1.37 -3.66 -5.80
N ALA A 175 -2.52 -3.80 -6.47
CA ALA A 175 -2.67 -4.65 -7.66
C ALA A 175 -1.73 -4.22 -8.80
N LEU A 176 -1.59 -2.91 -9.05
CA LEU A 176 -0.67 -2.39 -10.06
C LEU A 176 0.79 -2.70 -9.70
N TYR A 177 1.19 -2.52 -8.45
CA TYR A 177 2.56 -2.79 -8.01
C TYR A 177 2.90 -4.28 -8.09
N SER A 178 2.04 -5.16 -7.57
CA SER A 178 2.29 -6.61 -7.54
C SER A 178 2.17 -7.24 -8.93
N GLY A 179 1.16 -6.87 -9.72
CA GLY A 179 0.98 -7.39 -11.08
C GLY A 179 2.17 -7.04 -11.99
N THR A 180 2.72 -5.84 -11.86
CA THR A 180 3.93 -5.47 -12.61
C THR A 180 5.19 -6.17 -12.10
N ALA A 181 5.28 -6.49 -10.80
CA ALA A 181 6.41 -7.25 -10.25
C ALA A 181 6.40 -8.69 -10.79
N LEU A 182 5.23 -9.32 -10.86
CA LEU A 182 5.04 -10.64 -11.48
C LEU A 182 5.42 -10.62 -12.97
N TRP A 183 4.96 -9.61 -13.70
CA TRP A 183 5.31 -9.45 -15.11
C TRP A 183 6.84 -9.35 -15.33
N GLN A 184 7.54 -8.66 -14.43
CA GLN A 184 9.01 -8.56 -14.47
C GLN A 184 9.69 -9.92 -14.25
N GLN A 185 9.13 -10.79 -13.41
CA GLN A 185 9.66 -12.13 -13.16
C GLN A 185 9.44 -13.07 -14.35
N VAL A 186 8.24 -13.05 -14.95
CA VAL A 186 7.94 -13.86 -16.14
C VAL A 186 8.81 -13.43 -17.33
N GLY A 187 9.12 -12.15 -17.44
CA GLY A 187 9.98 -11.61 -18.50
C GLY A 187 11.49 -11.70 -18.22
N ALA A 188 11.91 -12.21 -17.06
CA ALA A 188 13.32 -12.36 -16.72
C ALA A 188 13.88 -13.66 -17.34
N PRO A 189 15.08 -13.62 -17.95
CA PRO A 189 15.74 -14.86 -18.37
C PRO A 189 16.00 -15.75 -17.15
N ASP A 190 15.81 -17.07 -17.32
CA ASP A 190 16.04 -18.05 -16.27
C ASP A 190 17.46 -17.88 -15.69
N PRO A 191 17.63 -17.83 -14.36
CA PRO A 191 18.96 -17.80 -13.77
C PRO A 191 19.65 -19.14 -14.06
N ALA A 192 20.62 -19.10 -14.97
CA ALA A 192 21.49 -20.23 -15.31
C ALA A 192 22.33 -20.71 -14.11
#